data_AF-A0A0P1IV87-F1
#
_entry.id   AF-A0A0P1IV87-F1
#
_cell.length_a   1.000
_cell.length_b   1.000
_cell.length_c   1.000
_cell.angle_alpha   90.00
_cell.angle_beta   90.00
_cell.angle_gamma   90.00
#
_symmetry.space_group_name_H-M   'P 1'
#
loop_
_entity.id
_entity.type
_entity.pdbx_description
1 polymer ?
#
loop_
_entity_poly.entity_id
_entity_poly.type
_entity_poly.pdbx_seq_one_letter_code
_entity_poly.pdbx_strand_id
1 'polypeptide(L)'
;MYLRLWGDGVQGRADAASDFEIALGAECGRAAMMSLDRLCSLCAHHGRRPLIRHGLECSCLGADENCFAQMIAAASEGSREDAMMMASLIVRPDFAPALASLSEELGLALRRMTAPVPLPTTGHQPPAALLH
;
A
#
# COMPACT_ATOMS: atom_id res chain seq x y z
N MET A 1 6.10 -5.19 1.85
CA MET A 1 7.16 -5.32 0.82
C MET A 1 7.65 -3.97 0.32
N TYR A 2 6.77 -3.07 -0.16
CA TYR A 2 7.19 -1.80 -0.77
C TYR A 2 7.94 -0.80 0.13
N LEU A 3 7.64 -0.72 1.44
CA LEU A 3 8.46 0.05 2.39
C LEU A 3 9.92 -0.44 2.41
N ARG A 4 10.11 -1.75 2.25
CA ARG A 4 11.45 -2.35 2.26
C ARG A 4 12.21 -2.03 0.99
N LEU A 5 11.56 -2.21 -0.16
CA LEU A 5 12.09 -1.88 -1.48
C LEU A 5 12.49 -0.40 -1.56
N TRP A 6 11.62 0.51 -1.11
CA TRP A 6 11.92 1.94 -1.13
C TRP A 6 13.14 2.30 -0.27
N GLY A 7 13.29 1.63 0.87
CA GLY A 7 14.42 1.79 1.79
C GLY A 7 15.71 1.08 1.36
N ASP A 8 15.69 0.24 0.32
CA ASP A 8 16.87 -0.42 -0.24
C ASP A 8 17.65 0.48 -1.22
N GLY A 9 17.16 1.70 -1.43
CA GLY A 9 17.80 2.71 -2.26
C GLY A 9 17.31 2.66 -3.71
N VAL A 10 18.19 3.04 -4.65
CA VAL A 10 17.80 3.29 -6.04
C VAL A 10 17.26 2.03 -6.73
N GLN A 11 17.90 0.88 -6.52
CA GLN A 11 17.48 -0.38 -7.15
C GLN A 11 16.12 -0.84 -6.64
N GLY A 12 15.92 -0.94 -5.32
CA GLY A 12 14.61 -1.33 -4.78
C GLY A 12 13.48 -0.37 -5.17
N ARG A 13 13.75 0.93 -5.35
CA ARG A 13 12.77 1.88 -5.88
C ARG A 13 12.44 1.62 -7.36
N ALA A 14 13.43 1.24 -8.16
CA ALA A 14 13.22 0.86 -9.55
C ALA A 14 12.41 -0.44 -9.66
N ASP A 15 12.69 -1.43 -8.80
CA ASP A 15 11.92 -2.67 -8.72
C ASP A 15 10.45 -2.40 -8.35
N ALA A 16 10.21 -1.58 -7.33
CA ALA A 16 8.86 -1.17 -6.95
C ALA A 16 8.12 -0.44 -8.08
N ALA A 17 8.81 0.44 -8.81
CA ALA A 17 8.23 1.14 -9.95
C ALA A 17 7.86 0.17 -11.09
N SER A 18 8.73 -0.81 -11.36
CA SER A 18 8.49 -1.88 -12.34
C SER A 18 7.27 -2.71 -11.97
N ASP A 19 7.16 -3.14 -10.71
CA ASP A 19 5.99 -3.88 -10.21
C ASP A 19 4.69 -3.11 -10.43
N PHE A 20 4.68 -1.82 -10.09
CA PHE A 20 3.51 -0.96 -10.27
C PHE A 20 3.15 -0.74 -11.74
N GLU A 21 4.14 -0.57 -12.61
CA GLU A 21 3.90 -0.43 -14.05
C GLU A 21 3.37 -1.72 -14.66
N ILE A 22 3.91 -2.88 -14.29
CA ILE A 22 3.44 -4.19 -14.78
C ILE A 22 1.97 -4.43 -14.36
N ALA A 23 1.63 -4.12 -13.10
CA ALA A 23 0.32 -4.44 -12.57
C ALA A 23 -0.77 -3.41 -12.92
N LEU A 24 -0.41 -2.13 -13.05
CA LEU A 24 -1.37 -1.02 -13.21
C LEU A 24 -1.27 -0.30 -14.56
N GLY A 25 -0.26 -0.62 -15.37
CA GLY A 25 0.10 0.14 -16.56
C GLY A 25 0.91 1.40 -16.25
N ALA A 26 1.52 1.99 -17.28
CA ALA A 26 2.51 3.05 -17.13
C ALA A 26 2.01 4.31 -16.37
N GLU A 27 0.78 4.76 -16.63
CA GLU A 27 0.25 5.97 -15.98
C GLU A 27 -0.10 5.73 -14.50
N CYS A 28 -0.93 4.72 -14.23
CA CYS A 28 -1.33 4.39 -12.86
C CYS A 28 -0.15 3.87 -12.03
N GLY A 29 0.79 3.16 -12.65
CA GLY A 29 2.00 2.68 -12.01
C GLY A 29 2.91 3.83 -11.55
N ARG A 30 3.13 4.84 -12.40
CA ARG A 30 3.84 6.07 -11.99
C ARG A 30 3.16 6.78 -10.83
N ALA A 31 1.83 6.91 -10.87
CA ALA A 31 1.08 7.54 -9.78
C ALA A 31 1.21 6.76 -8.46
N ALA A 32 1.18 5.43 -8.50
CA ALA A 32 1.41 4.56 -7.34
C ALA A 32 2.82 4.73 -6.77
N MET A 33 3.85 4.77 -7.64
CA MET A 33 5.23 5.01 -7.21
C MET A 33 5.42 6.39 -6.58
N MET A 34 4.81 7.44 -7.16
CA MET A 34 4.83 8.79 -6.57
C MET A 34 4.16 8.83 -5.20
N SER A 35 3.07 8.09 -5.03
CA SER A 35 2.36 7.98 -3.75
C SER A 35 3.23 7.29 -2.70
N LEU A 36 3.87 6.17 -3.06
CA LEU A 36 4.84 5.47 -2.20
C LEU A 36 6.00 6.39 -1.81
N ASP A 37 6.58 7.11 -2.77
CA ASP A 37 7.73 7.99 -2.52
C ASP A 37 7.39 9.16 -1.59
N ARG A 38 6.25 9.82 -1.81
CA ARG A 38 5.76 10.89 -0.93
C ARG A 38 5.47 10.37 0.47
N LEU A 39 4.82 9.21 0.57
CA LEU A 39 4.46 8.59 1.84
C LEU A 39 5.71 8.22 2.65
N CYS A 40 6.68 7.54 2.03
CA CYS A 40 7.95 7.20 2.68
C CYS A 40 8.79 8.44 3.04
N SER A 41 8.83 9.45 2.16
CA SER A 41 9.54 10.70 2.43
C SER A 41 8.91 11.48 3.59
N LEU A 42 7.58 11.52 3.68
CA LEU A 42 6.88 12.15 4.78
C LEU A 42 7.22 11.48 6.12
N CYS A 43 7.26 10.14 6.15
CA CYS A 43 7.73 9.38 7.30
C CYS A 43 9.20 9.69 7.65
N ALA A 44 10.08 9.79 6.65
CA ALA A 44 11.50 10.06 6.87
C ALA A 44 11.76 11.48 7.41
N HIS A 45 11.00 12.48 6.96
CA HIS A 45 11.18 13.87 7.34
C HIS A 45 10.43 14.28 8.62
N HIS A 46 9.26 13.70 8.87
CA HIS A 46 8.37 14.10 9.98
C HIS A 46 8.04 12.96 10.94
N GLY A 47 8.73 11.84 10.81
CA GLY A 47 8.66 10.71 11.74
C GLY A 47 9.01 11.13 13.17
N ARG A 48 8.30 10.57 14.15
CA ARG A 48 8.62 10.79 15.58
C ARG A 48 9.96 10.17 15.99
N ARG A 49 10.35 9.13 15.26
CA ARG A 49 11.62 8.43 15.33
C ARG A 49 11.91 7.77 13.98
N PRO A 50 13.15 7.31 13.70
CA PRO A 50 13.42 6.49 12.54
C PRO A 50 12.53 5.24 12.51
N LEU A 51 11.95 4.94 11.36
CA LEU A 51 11.23 3.70 11.13
C LEU A 51 12.20 2.54 10.95
N ILE A 52 11.95 1.46 11.68
CA ILE A 52 12.72 0.22 11.57
C ILE A 52 12.08 -0.67 10.52
N ARG A 53 12.86 -1.02 9.51
CA ARG A 53 12.50 -1.97 8.46
C ARG A 53 13.43 -3.19 8.53
N HIS A 54 12.91 -4.36 8.24
CA HIS A 54 13.74 -5.56 8.09
C HIS A 54 14.27 -5.68 6.66
N GLY A 55 15.36 -6.43 6.45
CA GLY A 55 15.89 -6.71 5.11
C GLY A 55 14.87 -7.35 4.16
N LEU A 56 15.12 -7.27 2.85
CA LEU A 56 14.21 -7.81 1.82
C LEU A 56 13.98 -9.32 1.98
N GLU A 57 15.01 -10.07 2.38
CA GLU A 57 14.95 -11.53 2.55
C GLU A 57 14.41 -11.97 3.93
N CYS A 58 14.09 -11.04 4.82
CA CYS A 58 13.61 -11.37 6.17
C CYS A 58 12.12 -11.74 6.16
N SER A 59 11.76 -12.89 6.73
CA SER A 59 10.37 -13.35 6.85
C SER A 59 9.57 -12.68 7.97
N CYS A 60 10.23 -12.01 8.92
CA CYS A 60 9.59 -11.33 10.05
C CYS A 60 8.89 -10.05 9.59
N LEU A 61 7.87 -9.59 10.33
CA LEU A 61 7.27 -8.27 10.18
C LEU A 61 7.48 -7.48 11.48
N GLY A 62 8.19 -6.36 11.40
CA GLY A 62 8.46 -5.50 12.55
C GLY A 62 7.25 -4.65 12.95
N ALA A 63 7.28 -4.08 14.16
CA ALA A 63 6.19 -3.24 14.66
C ALA A 63 5.89 -2.05 13.73
N ASP A 64 6.92 -1.38 13.23
CA ASP A 64 6.77 -0.24 12.33
C ASP A 64 6.22 -0.66 10.97
N GLU A 65 6.71 -1.76 10.43
CA GLU A 65 6.25 -2.30 9.15
C GLU A 65 4.79 -2.73 9.24
N ASN A 66 4.39 -3.34 10.37
CA ASN A 66 3.01 -3.70 10.64
C ASN A 66 2.12 -2.46 10.78
N CYS A 67 2.53 -1.47 11.56
CA CYS A 67 1.78 -0.21 11.72
C CYS A 67 1.59 0.50 10.38
N PHE A 68 2.65 0.57 9.56
CA PHE A 68 2.62 1.13 8.22
C PHE A 68 1.65 0.39 7.29
N ALA A 69 1.68 -0.94 7.30
CA ALA A 69 0.79 -1.76 6.49
C ALA A 69 -0.69 -1.62 6.92
N GLN A 70 -0.95 -1.68 8.23
CA GLN A 70 -2.30 -1.55 8.79
C GLN A 70 -2.89 -0.16 8.53
N MET A 71 -2.07 0.89 8.61
CA MET A 71 -2.47 2.26 8.25
C MET A 71 -2.95 2.35 6.80
N ILE A 72 -2.20 1.79 5.86
CA ILE A 72 -2.55 1.76 4.43
C ILE A 72 -3.82 0.94 4.19
N ALA A 73 -3.95 -0.21 4.83
CA ALA A 73 -5.13 -1.06 4.73
C ALA A 73 -6.39 -0.29 5.19
N ALA A 74 -6.37 0.25 6.41
CA ALA A 74 -7.49 1.02 6.97
C ALA A 74 -7.85 2.24 6.10
N ALA A 75 -6.84 2.97 5.61
CA ALA A 75 -7.06 4.11 4.73
C ALA A 75 -7.79 3.70 3.43
N SER A 76 -7.36 2.60 2.81
CA SER A 76 -7.96 2.07 1.57
C SER A 76 -9.37 1.47 1.71
N GLU A 77 -9.79 1.23 2.95
CA GLU A 77 -11.13 0.76 3.32
C GLU A 77 -12.07 1.92 3.69
N GLY A 78 -11.56 3.16 3.69
CA GLY A 78 -12.32 4.34 4.11
C GLY A 78 -12.36 4.56 5.62
N SER A 79 -11.64 3.74 6.41
CA SER A 79 -11.49 3.89 7.86
C SER A 79 -10.49 4.99 8.19
N ARG A 80 -10.82 6.23 7.80
CA ARG A 80 -9.92 7.39 7.85
C ARG A 80 -9.43 7.71 9.26
N GLU A 81 -10.30 7.65 10.25
CA GLU A 81 -9.93 7.98 11.64
C GLU A 81 -8.96 6.94 12.23
N ASP A 82 -9.14 5.65 11.90
CA ASP A 82 -8.21 4.58 12.30
C ASP A 82 -6.86 4.75 11.60
N ALA A 83 -6.86 5.09 10.32
CA ALA A 83 -5.65 5.42 9.58
C ALA A 83 -4.92 6.62 10.18
N MET A 84 -5.65 7.68 10.58
CA MET A 84 -5.08 8.85 11.26
C MET A 84 -4.52 8.51 12.64
N MET A 85 -5.21 7.66 13.41
CA MET A 85 -4.71 7.16 14.70
C MET A 85 -3.38 6.44 14.50
N MET A 86 -3.28 5.51 13.55
CA MET A 86 -2.04 4.81 13.23
C MET A 86 -0.95 5.74 12.69
N ALA A 87 -1.30 6.66 11.80
CA ALA A 87 -0.38 7.68 11.27
C ALA A 87 0.25 8.51 12.41
N SER A 88 -0.52 8.82 13.46
CA SER A 88 -0.02 9.58 14.61
C SER A 88 1.03 8.85 15.45
N LEU A 89 1.16 7.52 15.29
CA LEU A 89 2.22 6.70 15.88
C LEU A 89 3.52 6.78 15.07
N ILE A 90 3.42 7.09 13.77
CA ILE A 90 4.54 7.14 12.82
C ILE A 90 5.10 8.57 12.73
N VAL A 91 4.25 9.55 12.40
CA VAL A 91 4.62 10.95 12.23
C VAL A 91 4.11 11.82 13.37
N ARG A 92 4.61 13.06 13.44
CA ARG A 92 3.99 14.09 14.28
C ARG A 92 2.50 14.25 13.93
N PRO A 93 1.60 14.54 14.90
CA PRO A 93 0.16 14.57 14.68
C PRO A 93 -0.32 15.55 13.61
N ASP A 94 0.38 16.67 13.42
CA ASP A 94 0.08 17.66 12.41
C ASP A 94 0.24 17.14 10.97
N PHE A 95 1.03 16.07 10.78
CA PHE A 95 1.20 15.39 9.49
C PHE A 95 0.35 14.13 9.35
N ALA A 96 -0.33 13.68 10.42
CA ALA A 96 -1.14 12.47 10.38
C ALA A 96 -2.25 12.50 9.31
N PRO A 97 -2.99 13.62 9.11
CA PRO A 97 -3.98 13.70 8.03
C PRO A 97 -3.36 13.53 6.64
N ALA A 98 -2.21 14.17 6.39
CA ALA A 98 -1.53 14.08 5.10
C ALA A 98 -0.99 12.66 4.84
N LEU A 99 -0.45 12.01 5.88
CA LEU A 99 0.02 10.64 5.76
C LEU A 99 -1.14 9.66 5.52
N ALA A 100 -2.28 9.84 6.19
CA ALA A 100 -3.47 9.03 5.99
C ALA A 100 -4.02 9.17 4.56
N SER A 101 -4.08 10.38 4.00
CA SER A 101 -4.50 10.60 2.61
C SER A 101 -3.57 9.94 1.59
N LEU A 102 -2.24 10.08 1.76
CA LEU A 102 -1.29 9.36 0.90
C LEU A 102 -1.41 7.83 1.04
N SER A 103 -1.74 7.36 2.24
CA SER A 103 -1.95 5.94 2.52
C SER A 103 -3.18 5.40 1.81
N GLU A 104 -4.24 6.19 1.71
CA GLU A 104 -5.43 5.86 0.92
C GLU A 104 -5.09 5.76 -0.58
N GLU A 105 -4.39 6.76 -1.13
CA GLU A 105 -3.96 6.77 -2.54
C GLU A 105 -3.15 5.51 -2.90
N LEU A 106 -2.12 5.21 -2.09
CA LEU A 106 -1.30 4.02 -2.29
C LEU A 106 -2.10 2.73 -2.06
N GLY A 107 -2.91 2.67 -1.00
CA GLY A 107 -3.70 1.49 -0.66
C GLY A 107 -4.72 1.14 -1.74
N LEU A 108 -5.38 2.12 -2.35
CA LEU A 108 -6.27 1.92 -3.48
C LEU A 108 -5.52 1.38 -4.71
N ALA A 109 -4.32 1.88 -4.99
CA ALA A 109 -3.48 1.34 -6.06
C ALA A 109 -3.10 -0.13 -5.79
N LEU A 110 -2.65 -0.46 -4.58
CA LEU A 110 -2.30 -1.82 -4.18
C LEU A 110 -3.49 -2.78 -4.31
N ARG A 111 -4.69 -2.34 -3.89
CA ARG A 111 -5.91 -3.15 -4.03
C ARG A 111 -6.23 -3.48 -5.49
N ARG A 112 -6.00 -2.54 -6.41
CA ARG A 112 -6.17 -2.77 -7.86
C ARG A 112 -5.18 -3.82 -8.39
N MET A 113 -3.94 -3.85 -7.89
CA MET A 113 -2.96 -4.87 -8.27
C MET A 113 -3.39 -6.28 -7.84
N THR A 114 -4.08 -6.38 -6.70
CA THR A 114 -4.55 -7.66 -6.13
C THR A 114 -5.97 -8.05 -6.56
N ALA A 115 -6.69 -7.15 -7.23
CA ALA A 115 -8.06 -7.40 -7.64
C ALA A 115 -8.07 -8.54 -8.68
N PRO A 116 -8.94 -9.55 -8.54
CA PRO A 116 -9.12 -10.56 -9.57
C PRO A 116 -9.48 -9.88 -10.88
N VAL A 117 -8.83 -10.27 -11.99
CA VAL A 117 -9.29 -9.88 -13.33
C VAL A 117 -10.70 -10.44 -13.49
N PRO A 118 -11.72 -9.59 -13.73
CA PRO A 118 -13.07 -10.09 -13.98
C PRO A 118 -13.02 -10.97 -15.23
N LEU A 119 -13.26 -12.27 -15.06
CA LEU A 119 -13.50 -13.14 -16.20
C LEU A 119 -14.76 -12.64 -16.90
N PRO A 120 -14.79 -12.52 -18.24
CA PRO A 120 -16.02 -12.24 -18.94
C PRO A 120 -17.03 -13.32 -18.53
N THR A 121 -18.10 -12.91 -17.85
CA THR A 121 -19.24 -13.78 -17.59
C THR A 121 -19.83 -14.15 -18.94
N THR A 122 -19.40 -15.28 -19.49
CA THR A 122 -20.18 -15.97 -20.50
C THR A 122 -21.56 -16.17 -19.87
N GLY A 123 -22.63 -15.78 -20.56
CA GLY A 123 -24.02 -15.85 -20.07
C GLY A 123 -24.53 -17.28 -19.85
N HIS A 124 -23.69 -18.18 -19.36
CA HIS A 124 -24.02 -19.53 -19.01
C HIS A 124 -24.79 -19.51 -17.69
N GLN A 125 -26.11 -19.55 -17.82
CA GLN A 125 -27.01 -19.75 -16.71
C GLN A 125 -26.75 -21.16 -16.16
N PRO A 126 -26.28 -21.33 -14.91
CA PRO A 126 -26.04 -22.66 -14.36
C PRO A 126 -27.39 -23.40 -14.31
N PRO A 127 -27.49 -24.64 -14.83
CA PRO A 127 -28.71 -25.41 -14.72
C PRO A 127 -29.06 -25.60 -13.25
N ALA A 128 -30.36 -25.54 -12.94
CA ALA A 128 -30.88 -25.64 -11.57
C ALA A 128 -30.33 -26.89 -10.88
N ALA A 129 -29.48 -26.69 -9.87
CA ALA A 129 -28.88 -27.74 -9.05
C ALA A 129 -29.88 -28.25 -7.99
N LEU A 130 -31.06 -28.67 -8.43
CA LEU A 130 -31.96 -29.47 -7.61
C LEU A 130 -31.91 -30.91 -8.14
N LEU A 131 -31.30 -31.79 -7.34
CA LEU A 131 -31.54 -33.22 -7.39
C LEU A 131 -32.51 -33.55 -6.25
N HIS A 132 -33.54 -34.34 -6.58
CA HIS A 132 -34.56 -34.84 -5.64
C HIS A 132 -33.95 -35.50 -4.40
#